data_AF-A0A848AYD1-F1
#
_entry.id   AF-A0A848AYD1-F1
#
_cell.length_a   1.000
_cell.length_b   1.000
_cell.length_c   1.000
_cell.angle_alpha   90.00
_cell.angle_beta   90.00
_cell.angle_gamma   90.00
#
_symmetry.space_group_name_H-M   'P 1'
#
loop_
_entity.id
_entity.type
_entity.pdbx_description
1 polymer ?
#
loop_
_entity_poly.entity_id
_entity_poly.type
_entity_poly.pdbx_seq_one_letter_code
_entity_poly.pdbx_strand_id
1 'polypeptide(L)'
;MKKKLFPMLLLPLLLAAEDFEAYPDAAALRRVWLEFDAGNPAPESVGFGTLNGKAMQVTAARDYSLLYREMENPLGAKAAGIRLAVKGDASNPADAVLTVAVRAGKGGADLGRMVIPLRSGEARTVTVPVAGLGKLDKFAVLLMFNKTGGSLTAAVDDIAVVAAEQLVVDGFAQAADSAALRQAWPGFDAGNPGPEQMELVTVGGRPAMRCVTGGRTYAVVKHAVENPAPGRASGLLIRLAGAPGNAKSGVIVFGARRDEGQPNFAEVQIVPAEKAGEYVLNSPEFAKLDRFLIVISFHKTAGQFDVTVEEVAVQCLR
;
A
#
# COMPACT_ATOMS: atom_id res chain seq x y z
N MET A 1 -54.73 14.83 -14.40
CA MET A 1 -53.65 14.11 -15.12
C MET A 1 -52.44 13.99 -14.18
N LYS A 2 -52.05 12.76 -13.84
CA LYS A 2 -50.99 12.47 -12.86
C LYS A 2 -49.62 12.92 -13.39
N LYS A 3 -48.93 13.77 -12.64
CA LYS A 3 -47.52 14.12 -12.86
C LYS A 3 -46.70 12.82 -12.80
N LYS A 4 -46.10 12.42 -13.91
CA LYS A 4 -45.06 11.38 -13.91
C LYS A 4 -43.81 11.99 -13.26
N LEU A 5 -43.64 11.72 -11.97
CA LEU A 5 -42.37 11.90 -11.29
C LEU A 5 -41.41 10.89 -11.93
N PHE A 6 -40.46 11.35 -12.73
CA PHE A 6 -39.30 10.53 -13.09
C PHE A 6 -38.56 10.22 -11.78
N PRO A 7 -38.34 8.95 -11.42
CA PRO A 7 -37.36 8.66 -10.40
C PRO A 7 -36.01 9.02 -11.00
N MET A 8 -35.46 10.14 -10.54
CA MET A 8 -34.08 10.52 -10.70
C MET A 8 -33.26 9.40 -10.04
N LEU A 9 -32.92 8.36 -10.81
CA LEU A 9 -31.91 7.39 -10.41
C LEU A 9 -30.64 8.21 -10.17
N LEU A 10 -30.30 8.45 -8.91
CA LEU A 10 -28.94 8.73 -8.51
C LEU A 10 -28.09 7.58 -9.06
N LEU A 11 -27.44 7.77 -10.21
CA LEU A 11 -26.21 7.05 -10.52
C LEU A 11 -25.28 7.34 -9.34
N PRO A 12 -24.78 6.33 -8.59
CA PRO A 12 -23.98 6.65 -7.44
C PRO A 12 -22.69 7.31 -7.91
N LEU A 13 -22.45 8.45 -7.28
CA LEU A 13 -21.17 9.12 -7.10
C LEU A 13 -20.05 8.09 -6.93
N LEU A 14 -18.85 8.42 -7.42
CA LEU A 14 -17.55 7.76 -7.15
C LEU A 14 -17.58 6.88 -5.88
N LEU A 15 -17.93 5.60 -6.02
CA LEU A 15 -18.06 4.74 -4.87
C LEU A 15 -16.66 4.31 -4.40
N ALA A 16 -16.51 4.27 -3.10
CA ALA A 16 -15.36 3.74 -2.37
C ALA A 16 -15.14 2.23 -2.56
N ALA A 17 -16.19 1.53 -2.97
CA ALA A 17 -16.18 0.10 -3.30
C ALA A 17 -17.12 -0.15 -4.49
N GLU A 18 -16.83 -1.17 -5.26
CA GLU A 18 -17.62 -1.65 -6.38
C GLU A 18 -17.99 -3.11 -6.14
N ASP A 19 -19.27 -3.35 -5.92
CA ASP A 19 -19.89 -4.67 -5.83
C ASP A 19 -20.78 -4.96 -7.06
N PHE A 20 -20.84 -4.02 -8.02
CA PHE A 20 -21.63 -4.07 -9.25
C PHE A 20 -23.16 -4.19 -9.08
N GLU A 21 -23.68 -4.42 -7.88
CA GLU A 21 -25.08 -4.70 -7.63
C GLU A 21 -26.00 -3.54 -8.00
N ALA A 22 -25.50 -2.31 -7.84
CA ALA A 22 -26.26 -1.09 -8.10
C ALA A 22 -26.58 -0.86 -9.59
N TYR A 23 -25.90 -1.52 -10.52
CA TYR A 23 -26.16 -1.32 -11.94
C TYR A 23 -27.40 -2.09 -12.41
N PRO A 24 -28.36 -1.41 -13.07
CA PRO A 24 -29.54 -2.08 -13.62
C PRO A 24 -29.24 -2.87 -14.89
N ASP A 25 -28.26 -2.43 -15.69
CA ASP A 25 -27.91 -3.04 -16.97
C ASP A 25 -26.45 -2.75 -17.37
N ALA A 26 -25.99 -3.41 -18.42
CA ALA A 26 -24.62 -3.29 -18.92
C ALA A 26 -24.34 -1.93 -19.57
N ALA A 27 -25.36 -1.13 -19.89
CA ALA A 27 -25.17 0.23 -20.40
C ALA A 27 -24.86 1.20 -19.26
N ALA A 28 -25.51 1.03 -18.11
CA ALA A 28 -25.20 1.76 -16.88
C ALA A 28 -23.77 1.46 -16.40
N LEU A 29 -23.36 0.19 -16.43
CA LEU A 29 -21.99 -0.22 -16.11
C LEU A 29 -20.95 0.50 -16.97
N ARG A 30 -21.14 0.51 -18.30
CA ARG A 30 -20.23 1.15 -19.27
C ARG A 30 -20.17 2.68 -19.18
N ARG A 31 -21.09 3.32 -18.46
CA ARG A 31 -21.00 4.77 -18.16
C ARG A 31 -20.07 5.08 -16.98
N VAL A 32 -19.71 4.06 -16.20
CA VAL A 32 -18.86 4.20 -15.01
C VAL A 32 -17.50 3.54 -15.22
N TRP A 33 -17.49 2.36 -15.86
CA TRP A 33 -16.29 1.69 -16.35
C TRP A 33 -16.04 2.07 -17.79
N LEU A 34 -15.12 3.00 -17.98
CA LEU A 34 -14.92 3.75 -19.20
C LEU A 34 -13.80 3.17 -20.05
N GLU A 35 -13.92 3.35 -21.36
CA GLU A 35 -12.78 3.25 -22.27
C GLU A 35 -11.74 4.30 -21.90
N PHE A 36 -10.47 3.91 -21.95
CA PHE A 36 -9.38 4.81 -21.57
C PHE A 36 -9.11 5.83 -22.66
N ASP A 37 -8.75 5.40 -23.87
CA ASP A 37 -8.69 6.22 -25.07
C ASP A 37 -8.64 5.32 -26.31
N ALA A 38 -8.62 5.92 -27.51
CA ALA A 38 -8.62 5.19 -28.77
C ALA A 38 -7.37 4.28 -28.98
N GLY A 39 -6.26 4.56 -28.30
CA GLY A 39 -5.06 3.71 -28.31
C GLY A 39 -5.13 2.56 -27.30
N ASN A 40 -6.07 2.62 -26.35
CA ASN A 40 -6.28 1.66 -25.28
C ASN A 40 -7.74 1.18 -25.30
N PRO A 41 -8.10 0.35 -26.29
CA PRO A 41 -9.49 0.03 -26.58
C PRO A 41 -10.16 -0.71 -25.43
N ALA A 42 -11.46 -0.47 -25.24
CA ALA A 42 -12.28 -1.25 -24.33
C ALA A 42 -12.38 -2.73 -24.78
N PRO A 43 -12.68 -3.67 -23.86
CA PRO A 43 -13.00 -5.04 -24.23
C PRO A 43 -14.19 -5.12 -25.18
N GLU A 44 -14.24 -6.19 -25.98
CA GLU A 44 -15.32 -6.41 -26.96
C GLU A 44 -16.69 -6.45 -26.29
N SER A 45 -16.78 -7.10 -25.12
CA SER A 45 -18.00 -7.10 -24.32
C SER A 45 -17.72 -6.85 -22.85
N VAL A 46 -18.61 -6.09 -22.23
CA VAL A 46 -18.63 -5.77 -20.80
C VAL A 46 -20.07 -5.90 -20.35
N GLY A 47 -20.37 -6.85 -19.48
CA GLY A 47 -21.71 -7.17 -19.02
C GLY A 47 -21.70 -7.68 -17.60
N PHE A 48 -22.73 -8.43 -17.23
CA PHE A 48 -22.81 -9.06 -15.91
C PHE A 48 -22.66 -10.56 -16.00
N GLY A 49 -21.92 -11.10 -15.05
CA GLY A 49 -21.84 -12.53 -14.76
C GLY A 49 -22.08 -12.75 -13.27
N THR A 50 -21.64 -13.90 -12.77
CA THR A 50 -21.78 -14.25 -11.35
C THR A 50 -20.44 -14.65 -10.76
N LEU A 51 -20.07 -14.00 -9.64
CA LEU A 51 -18.93 -14.39 -8.82
C LEU A 51 -19.33 -14.48 -7.33
N ASN A 52 -19.41 -13.36 -6.62
CA ASN A 52 -19.89 -13.29 -5.23
C ASN A 52 -21.28 -12.62 -5.16
N GLY A 53 -22.09 -12.83 -6.19
CA GLY A 53 -23.23 -11.98 -6.52
C GLY A 53 -23.12 -11.58 -8.00
N LYS A 54 -23.59 -10.39 -8.34
CA LYS A 54 -23.42 -9.79 -9.65
C LYS A 54 -21.99 -9.30 -9.82
N ALA A 55 -21.30 -9.79 -10.84
CA ALA A 55 -19.93 -9.39 -11.15
C ALA A 55 -19.86 -8.74 -12.53
N MET A 56 -18.85 -7.90 -12.77
CA MET A 56 -18.53 -7.47 -14.14
C MET A 56 -17.92 -8.62 -14.92
N GLN A 57 -18.60 -9.03 -15.99
CA GLN A 57 -18.12 -10.03 -16.94
C GLN A 57 -17.52 -9.33 -18.16
N VAL A 58 -16.31 -9.71 -18.52
CA VAL A 58 -15.56 -9.17 -19.65
C VAL A 58 -15.26 -10.28 -20.66
N THR A 59 -15.36 -9.94 -21.94
CA THR A 59 -14.79 -10.72 -23.04
C THR A 59 -13.89 -9.82 -23.90
N ALA A 60 -12.66 -10.25 -24.14
CA ALA A 60 -11.68 -9.55 -24.95
C ALA A 60 -11.17 -10.44 -26.10
N ALA A 61 -11.48 -10.05 -27.33
CA ALA A 61 -10.93 -10.68 -28.54
C ALA A 61 -9.59 -10.07 -29.00
N ARG A 62 -9.30 -8.83 -28.60
CA ARG A 62 -8.01 -8.17 -28.89
C ARG A 62 -6.96 -8.62 -27.89
N ASP A 63 -5.70 -8.62 -28.31
CA ASP A 63 -4.58 -9.02 -27.46
C ASP A 63 -4.37 -8.07 -26.28
N TYR A 64 -4.92 -6.86 -26.38
CA TYR A 64 -4.93 -5.86 -25.34
C TYR A 64 -6.30 -5.17 -25.30
N SER A 65 -6.86 -5.02 -24.10
CA SER A 65 -7.99 -4.15 -23.83
C SER A 65 -7.96 -3.59 -22.42
N LEU A 66 -8.59 -2.43 -22.21
CA LEU A 66 -8.52 -1.72 -20.94
C LEU A 66 -9.85 -1.08 -20.57
N LEU A 67 -10.19 -1.19 -19.29
CA LEU A 67 -11.23 -0.39 -18.66
C LEU A 67 -10.62 0.45 -17.55
N TYR A 68 -11.15 1.65 -17.33
CA TYR A 68 -10.78 2.46 -16.18
C TYR A 68 -12.00 2.99 -15.44
N ARG A 69 -11.80 3.25 -14.15
CA ARG A 69 -12.75 3.96 -13.30
C ARG A 69 -12.00 4.84 -12.31
N GLU A 70 -12.54 6.02 -12.01
CA GLU A 70 -12.13 6.81 -10.86
C GLU A 70 -12.93 6.40 -9.62
N MET A 71 -12.25 6.31 -8.48
CA MET A 71 -12.81 5.89 -7.20
C MET A 71 -12.39 6.85 -6.09
N GLU A 72 -13.20 6.92 -5.03
CA GLU A 72 -12.90 7.68 -3.82
C GLU A 72 -12.14 6.82 -2.81
N ASN A 73 -11.30 7.47 -2.00
CA ASN A 73 -10.64 6.86 -0.87
C ASN A 73 -11.45 7.10 0.42
N PRO A 74 -12.27 6.14 0.89
CA PRO A 74 -13.05 6.31 2.12
C PRO A 74 -12.20 6.20 3.39
N LEU A 75 -11.01 5.60 3.31
CA LEU A 75 -10.17 5.27 4.47
C LEU A 75 -9.16 6.39 4.78
N GLY A 76 -9.07 7.41 3.91
CA GLY A 76 -8.10 8.49 4.02
C GLY A 76 -6.68 7.94 4.22
N ALA A 77 -5.96 8.47 5.21
CA ALA A 77 -4.58 8.08 5.53
C ALA A 77 -4.38 6.58 5.81
N LYS A 78 -5.44 5.84 6.16
CA LYS A 78 -5.34 4.39 6.45
C LYS A 78 -5.34 3.52 5.19
N ALA A 79 -5.66 4.07 4.01
CA ALA A 79 -5.69 3.30 2.78
C ALA A 79 -4.29 2.84 2.35
N ALA A 80 -4.17 1.54 2.06
CA ALA A 80 -2.90 0.92 1.71
C ALA A 80 -2.97 0.04 0.45
N GLY A 81 -4.17 -0.29 -0.04
CA GLY A 81 -4.31 -1.07 -1.26
C GLY A 81 -5.74 -1.15 -1.79
N ILE A 82 -5.88 -1.91 -2.88
CA ILE A 82 -7.17 -2.28 -3.47
C ILE A 82 -7.29 -3.79 -3.47
N ARG A 83 -8.38 -4.30 -2.89
CA ARG A 83 -8.77 -5.71 -2.96
C ARG A 83 -9.79 -5.89 -4.08
N LEU A 84 -9.74 -7.03 -4.76
CA LEU A 84 -10.73 -7.44 -5.74
C LEU A 84 -10.83 -8.96 -5.84
N ALA A 85 -12.01 -9.46 -6.16
CA ALA A 85 -12.23 -10.84 -6.53
C ALA A 85 -12.19 -10.98 -8.05
N VAL A 86 -11.49 -12.01 -8.55
CA VAL A 86 -11.34 -12.24 -9.98
C VAL A 86 -11.47 -13.72 -10.29
N LYS A 87 -12.04 -14.02 -11.44
CA LYS A 87 -12.15 -15.38 -11.97
C LYS A 87 -11.94 -15.34 -13.47
N GLY A 88 -10.97 -16.10 -13.95
CA GLY A 88 -10.79 -16.32 -15.39
C GLY A 88 -11.47 -17.62 -15.84
N ASP A 89 -11.35 -17.95 -17.12
CA ASP A 89 -11.83 -19.19 -17.70
C ASP A 89 -10.67 -20.17 -17.98
N ALA A 90 -10.89 -21.47 -17.80
CA ALA A 90 -9.91 -22.50 -18.12
C ALA A 90 -9.60 -22.58 -19.63
N SER A 91 -10.54 -22.13 -20.48
CA SER A 91 -10.36 -22.05 -21.93
C SER A 91 -9.56 -20.82 -22.38
N ASN A 92 -9.22 -19.90 -21.47
CA ASN A 92 -8.42 -18.73 -21.81
C ASN A 92 -7.04 -19.15 -22.35
N PRO A 93 -6.42 -18.34 -23.22
CA PRO A 93 -5.04 -18.51 -23.64
C PRO A 93 -4.06 -18.71 -22.47
N ALA A 94 -2.96 -19.41 -22.72
CA ALA A 94 -1.95 -19.76 -21.71
C ALA A 94 -1.37 -18.54 -20.99
N ASP A 95 -1.23 -17.43 -21.71
CA ASP A 95 -0.67 -16.16 -21.28
C ASP A 95 -1.74 -15.13 -20.87
N ALA A 96 -3.01 -15.52 -20.79
CA ALA A 96 -4.10 -14.62 -20.43
C ALA A 96 -3.93 -14.09 -19.00
N VAL A 97 -3.85 -12.76 -18.86
CA VAL A 97 -3.70 -12.07 -17.58
C VAL A 97 -4.59 -10.85 -17.46
N LEU A 98 -5.00 -10.56 -16.22
CA LEU A 98 -5.49 -9.26 -15.80
C LEU A 98 -4.34 -8.52 -15.12
N THR A 99 -3.99 -7.35 -15.62
CA THR A 99 -3.20 -6.39 -14.86
C THR A 99 -4.14 -5.41 -14.19
N VAL A 100 -4.04 -5.28 -12.87
CA VAL A 100 -4.68 -4.22 -12.10
C VAL A 100 -3.64 -3.16 -11.82
N ALA A 101 -3.90 -1.92 -12.22
CA ALA A 101 -3.04 -0.79 -11.91
C ALA A 101 -3.84 0.31 -11.20
N VAL A 102 -3.22 0.93 -10.20
CA VAL A 102 -3.80 2.04 -9.43
C VAL A 102 -2.94 3.27 -9.63
N ARG A 103 -3.55 4.40 -9.97
CA ARG A 103 -2.86 5.66 -10.30
C ARG A 103 -3.49 6.82 -9.55
N ALA A 104 -2.73 7.90 -9.32
CA ALA A 104 -3.29 9.13 -8.75
C ALA A 104 -4.40 9.75 -9.61
N GLY A 105 -4.36 9.51 -10.91
CA GLY A 105 -5.39 9.88 -11.88
C GLY A 105 -5.13 9.16 -13.21
N LYS A 106 -6.06 9.27 -14.15
CA LYS A 106 -6.04 8.55 -15.44
C LYS A 106 -4.66 8.52 -16.13
N GLY A 107 -4.04 9.68 -16.29
CA GLY A 107 -2.74 9.85 -16.97
C GLY A 107 -1.50 9.73 -16.08
N GLY A 108 -1.66 9.36 -14.81
CA GLY A 108 -0.55 9.25 -13.86
C GLY A 108 0.29 7.98 -14.02
N ALA A 109 1.41 7.92 -13.30
CA ALA A 109 2.19 6.69 -13.14
C ALA A 109 1.48 5.68 -12.23
N ASP A 110 1.77 4.39 -12.42
CA ASP A 110 1.27 3.31 -11.57
C ASP A 110 1.85 3.46 -10.15
N LEU A 111 0.98 3.68 -9.15
CA LEU A 111 1.30 3.69 -7.72
C LEU A 111 1.27 2.28 -7.11
N GLY A 112 0.49 1.40 -7.72
CA GLY A 112 0.41 -0.02 -7.40
C GLY A 112 0.03 -0.79 -8.65
N ARG A 113 0.61 -1.98 -8.82
CA ARG A 113 0.39 -2.83 -9.99
C ARG A 113 0.47 -4.30 -9.60
N MET A 114 -0.47 -5.10 -10.08
CA MET A 114 -0.44 -6.56 -9.93
C MET A 114 -0.87 -7.24 -11.22
N VAL A 115 -0.18 -8.31 -11.59
CA VAL A 115 -0.52 -9.17 -12.74
C VAL A 115 -1.10 -10.48 -12.22
N ILE A 116 -2.27 -10.85 -12.73
CA ILE A 116 -3.06 -11.97 -12.25
C ILE A 116 -3.34 -12.95 -13.40
N PRO A 117 -2.85 -14.19 -13.34
CA PRO A 117 -3.18 -15.21 -14.34
C PRO A 117 -4.67 -15.55 -14.36
N LEU A 118 -5.24 -15.66 -15.57
CA LEU A 118 -6.68 -15.87 -15.79
C LEU A 118 -7.03 -17.25 -16.36
N ARG A 119 -6.12 -18.23 -16.34
CA ARG A 119 -6.40 -19.57 -16.89
C ARG A 119 -6.92 -20.59 -15.87
N SER A 120 -7.04 -20.26 -14.58
CA SER A 120 -7.32 -21.30 -13.58
C SER A 120 -8.78 -21.73 -13.48
N GLY A 121 -9.76 -21.02 -14.07
CA GLY A 121 -11.19 -21.27 -13.84
C GLY A 121 -11.66 -20.99 -12.40
N GLU A 122 -10.75 -21.01 -11.43
CA GLU A 122 -10.98 -20.74 -10.01
C GLU A 122 -11.06 -19.24 -9.71
N ALA A 123 -12.00 -18.90 -8.83
CA ALA A 123 -12.11 -17.58 -8.24
C ALA A 123 -10.98 -17.34 -7.24
N ARG A 124 -10.42 -16.13 -7.23
CA ARG A 124 -9.40 -15.71 -6.27
C ARG A 124 -9.66 -14.29 -5.82
N THR A 125 -9.41 -14.02 -4.55
CA THR A 125 -9.33 -12.66 -4.04
C THR A 125 -7.86 -12.25 -4.02
N VAL A 126 -7.56 -11.07 -4.53
CA VAL A 126 -6.21 -10.51 -4.53
C VAL A 126 -6.23 -9.10 -3.97
N THR A 127 -5.12 -8.69 -3.38
CA THR A 127 -4.92 -7.33 -2.91
C THR A 127 -3.69 -6.72 -3.56
N VAL A 128 -3.90 -5.60 -4.23
CA VAL A 128 -2.87 -4.79 -4.85
C VAL A 128 -2.35 -3.79 -3.80
N PRO A 129 -1.08 -3.88 -3.36
CA PRO A 129 -0.47 -2.84 -2.55
C PRO A 129 -0.34 -1.56 -3.37
N VAL A 130 -0.72 -0.41 -2.78
CA VAL A 130 -0.66 0.88 -3.46
C VAL A 130 0.06 1.89 -2.57
N ALA A 131 1.30 2.20 -2.93
CA ALA A 131 2.11 3.14 -2.17
C ALA A 131 1.50 4.56 -2.26
N GLY A 132 1.33 5.20 -1.11
CA GLY A 132 0.84 6.58 -1.04
C GLY A 132 -0.66 6.74 -1.31
N LEU A 133 -1.44 5.64 -1.42
CA LEU A 133 -2.90 5.71 -1.61
C LEU A 133 -3.57 6.55 -0.53
N GLY A 134 -3.13 6.44 0.73
CA GLY A 134 -3.67 7.22 1.83
C GLY A 134 -3.49 8.74 1.73
N LYS A 135 -2.69 9.24 0.78
CA LYS A 135 -2.51 10.68 0.50
C LYS A 135 -3.47 11.20 -0.56
N LEU A 136 -4.30 10.33 -1.13
CA LEU A 136 -5.20 10.65 -2.24
C LEU A 136 -6.63 10.59 -1.75
N ASP A 137 -7.41 11.63 -2.06
CA ASP A 137 -8.88 11.61 -1.88
C ASP A 137 -9.56 10.79 -2.99
N LYS A 138 -8.94 10.77 -4.18
CA LYS A 138 -9.42 10.07 -5.38
C LYS A 138 -8.26 9.45 -6.14
N PHE A 139 -8.53 8.36 -6.85
CA PHE A 139 -7.55 7.63 -7.63
C PHE A 139 -8.23 6.93 -8.82
N ALA A 140 -7.44 6.49 -9.80
CA ALA A 140 -7.91 5.71 -10.92
C ALA A 140 -7.52 4.24 -10.77
N VAL A 141 -8.47 3.33 -11.00
CA VAL A 141 -8.25 1.89 -11.15
C VAL A 141 -8.35 1.53 -12.62
N LEU A 142 -7.32 0.85 -13.12
CA LEU A 142 -7.24 0.35 -14.48
C LEU A 142 -7.25 -1.18 -14.44
N LEU A 143 -8.11 -1.77 -15.26
CA LEU A 143 -8.21 -3.21 -15.47
C LEU A 143 -7.80 -3.50 -16.91
N MET A 144 -6.62 -4.09 -17.07
CA MET A 144 -5.98 -4.33 -18.37
C MET A 144 -6.00 -5.84 -18.66
N PHE A 145 -6.73 -6.25 -19.68
CA PHE A 145 -6.86 -7.65 -20.09
C PHE A 145 -5.92 -7.90 -21.25
N ASN A 146 -4.95 -8.80 -21.05
CA ASN A 146 -3.88 -9.08 -22.00
C ASN A 146 -3.85 -10.58 -22.31
N LYS A 147 -3.61 -10.93 -23.57
CA LYS A 147 -3.51 -12.31 -24.06
C LYS A 147 -2.92 -12.32 -25.48
N THR A 148 -2.42 -13.45 -25.95
CA THR A 148 -1.99 -13.61 -27.34
C THR A 148 -2.94 -14.54 -28.09
N GLY A 149 -3.68 -14.02 -29.08
CA GLY A 149 -4.61 -14.81 -29.89
C GLY A 149 -5.81 -15.37 -29.12
N GLY A 150 -6.81 -15.93 -29.81
CA GLY A 150 -8.02 -16.43 -29.17
C GLY A 150 -8.87 -15.36 -28.46
N SER A 151 -9.73 -15.77 -27.53
CA SER A 151 -10.59 -14.88 -26.73
C SER A 151 -10.30 -15.06 -25.24
N LEU A 152 -10.36 -13.97 -24.47
CA LEU A 152 -10.22 -13.97 -23.02
C LEU A 152 -11.56 -13.63 -22.37
N THR A 153 -11.98 -14.45 -21.42
CA THR A 153 -13.16 -14.24 -20.59
C THR A 153 -12.75 -14.13 -19.12
N ALA A 154 -13.25 -13.11 -18.42
CA ALA A 154 -12.97 -12.91 -16.99
C ALA A 154 -14.12 -12.21 -16.27
N ALA A 155 -14.36 -12.60 -15.02
CA ALA A 155 -15.23 -11.91 -14.08
C ALA A 155 -14.39 -11.15 -13.04
N VAL A 156 -14.80 -9.93 -12.73
CA VAL A 156 -14.21 -9.07 -11.69
C VAL A 156 -15.32 -8.61 -10.76
N ASP A 157 -15.07 -8.68 -9.46
CA ASP A 157 -16.03 -8.39 -8.40
C ASP A 157 -15.34 -7.76 -7.17
N ASP A 158 -16.12 -7.23 -6.23
CA ASP A 158 -15.69 -6.77 -4.90
C ASP A 158 -14.45 -5.83 -4.88
N ILE A 159 -14.39 -4.85 -5.79
CA ILE A 159 -13.25 -3.92 -5.84
C ILE A 159 -13.39 -2.92 -4.69
N ALA A 160 -12.50 -2.96 -3.70
CA ALA A 160 -12.61 -2.13 -2.51
C ALA A 160 -11.25 -1.60 -2.03
N VAL A 161 -11.25 -0.38 -1.49
CA VAL A 161 -10.11 0.17 -0.75
C VAL A 161 -9.94 -0.59 0.56
N VAL A 162 -8.71 -1.03 0.83
CA VAL A 162 -8.37 -1.75 2.06
C VAL A 162 -7.28 -1.01 2.85
N ALA A 163 -7.41 -1.08 4.18
CA ALA A 163 -6.36 -0.65 5.09
C ALA A 163 -5.31 -1.73 5.27
N ALA A 164 -4.09 -1.32 5.60
CA ALA A 164 -3.08 -2.24 6.10
C ALA A 164 -3.39 -2.60 7.56
N GLU A 165 -3.35 -3.90 7.85
CA GLU A 165 -3.21 -4.38 9.23
C GLU A 165 -1.80 -4.01 9.71
N GLN A 166 -1.69 -3.41 10.89
CA GLN A 166 -0.42 -3.00 11.47
C GLN A 166 -0.07 -3.95 12.61
N LEU A 167 1.06 -4.66 12.45
CA LEU A 167 1.62 -5.55 13.47
C LEU A 167 2.83 -4.85 14.06
N VAL A 168 2.71 -4.34 15.29
CA VAL A 168 3.78 -3.61 15.98
C VAL A 168 4.98 -4.54 16.24
N VAL A 169 6.17 -4.10 15.84
CA VAL A 169 7.43 -4.85 15.93
C VAL A 169 8.56 -4.04 16.55
N ASP A 170 8.26 -2.95 17.25
CA ASP A 170 9.28 -2.08 17.84
C ASP A 170 9.85 -2.57 19.18
N GLY A 171 9.13 -3.43 19.89
CA GLY A 171 9.55 -3.94 21.19
C GLY A 171 9.45 -2.91 22.33
N PHE A 172 8.91 -1.70 22.09
CA PHE A 172 8.95 -0.60 23.08
C PHE A 172 8.12 -0.92 24.33
N ALA A 173 6.98 -1.57 24.15
CA ALA A 173 6.12 -1.97 25.27
C ALA A 173 6.70 -3.12 26.11
N GLN A 174 7.64 -3.89 25.55
CA GLN A 174 8.30 -5.02 26.20
C GLN A 174 9.60 -4.60 26.91
N ALA A 175 10.17 -3.45 26.55
CA ALA A 175 11.34 -2.91 27.21
C ALA A 175 11.00 -2.46 28.65
N ALA A 176 11.64 -3.06 29.65
CA ALA A 176 11.43 -2.69 31.05
C ALA A 176 11.96 -1.28 31.38
N ASP A 177 13.03 -0.86 30.70
CA ASP A 177 13.69 0.43 30.88
C ASP A 177 14.49 0.84 29.63
N SER A 178 15.17 1.98 29.72
CA SER A 178 16.02 2.50 28.63
C SER A 178 17.26 1.64 28.35
N ALA A 179 17.71 0.80 29.28
CA ALA A 179 18.83 -0.11 29.06
C ALA A 179 18.39 -1.34 28.25
N ALA A 180 17.23 -1.92 28.58
CA ALA A 180 16.60 -2.97 27.80
C ALA A 180 16.27 -2.49 26.37
N LEU A 181 15.78 -1.26 26.23
CA LEU A 181 15.56 -0.64 24.91
C LEU A 181 16.88 -0.55 24.11
N ARG A 182 17.98 -0.16 24.74
CA ARG A 182 19.32 -0.12 24.12
C ARG A 182 19.86 -1.48 23.70
N GLN A 183 19.46 -2.55 24.37
CA GLN A 183 19.80 -3.91 23.96
C GLN A 183 18.96 -4.38 22.76
N ALA A 184 17.68 -4.00 22.70
CA ALA A 184 16.78 -4.31 21.59
C ALA A 184 17.08 -3.47 20.34
N TRP A 185 17.58 -2.24 20.51
CA TRP A 185 17.91 -1.29 19.45
C TRP A 185 19.39 -0.84 19.52
N PRO A 186 20.35 -1.76 19.35
CA PRO A 186 21.76 -1.41 19.44
C PRO A 186 22.20 -0.49 18.30
N GLY A 187 23.36 0.16 18.49
CA GLY A 187 24.11 0.75 17.38
C GLY A 187 24.41 -0.29 16.30
N PHE A 188 24.64 0.16 15.07
CA PHE A 188 24.85 -0.78 13.96
C PHE A 188 26.21 -1.50 14.09
N ASP A 189 27.29 -0.75 14.29
CA ASP A 189 28.63 -1.24 14.57
C ASP A 189 29.49 -0.10 15.20
N ALA A 190 30.80 -0.33 15.39
CA ALA A 190 31.70 0.66 15.98
C ALA A 190 31.89 1.93 15.11
N GLY A 191 31.79 1.82 13.79
CA GLY A 191 31.83 2.95 12.85
C GLY A 191 30.48 3.63 12.63
N ASN A 192 29.39 2.94 12.98
CA ASN A 192 28.00 3.39 12.86
C ASN A 192 27.31 3.32 14.24
N PRO A 193 27.71 4.18 15.19
CA PRO A 193 27.26 4.06 16.57
C PRO A 193 25.81 4.54 16.75
N GLY A 194 25.18 4.12 17.84
CA GLY A 194 23.84 4.60 18.23
C GLY A 194 23.80 6.10 18.55
N PRO A 195 22.61 6.67 18.81
CA PRO A 195 22.46 8.02 19.36
C PRO A 195 23.22 8.18 20.69
N GLU A 196 23.61 9.42 21.05
CA GLU A 196 24.25 9.70 22.34
C GLU A 196 23.31 9.44 23.52
N GLN A 197 22.01 9.74 23.33
CA GLN A 197 20.98 9.37 24.28
C GLN A 197 19.90 8.58 23.56
N MET A 198 19.52 7.46 24.16
CA MET A 198 18.39 6.66 23.73
C MET A 198 17.58 6.23 24.95
N GLU A 199 16.37 6.75 25.03
CA GLU A 199 15.52 6.69 26.21
C GLU A 199 14.16 6.09 25.87
N LEU A 200 13.68 5.21 26.75
CA LEU A 200 12.30 4.78 26.77
C LEU A 200 11.46 5.88 27.41
N VAL A 201 10.60 6.52 26.62
CA VAL A 201 9.73 7.61 27.05
C VAL A 201 8.26 7.21 26.86
N THR A 202 7.34 8.07 27.29
CA THR A 202 5.90 7.88 27.08
C THR A 202 5.33 9.03 26.26
N VAL A 203 4.65 8.72 25.15
CA VAL A 203 3.94 9.70 24.32
C VAL A 203 2.48 9.26 24.19
N GLY A 204 1.54 10.14 24.54
CA GLY A 204 0.11 9.80 24.50
C GLY A 204 -0.28 8.58 25.33
N GLY A 205 0.47 8.30 26.41
CA GLY A 205 0.27 7.12 27.27
C GLY A 205 0.85 5.81 26.72
N ARG A 206 1.62 5.84 25.62
CA ARG A 206 2.28 4.67 25.03
C ARG A 206 3.81 4.75 25.14
N PRO A 207 4.51 3.64 25.38
CA PRO A 207 5.97 3.58 25.32
C PRO A 207 6.48 3.96 23.93
N ALA A 208 7.55 4.75 23.88
CA ALA A 208 8.17 5.25 22.66
C ALA A 208 9.70 5.38 22.86
N MET A 209 10.45 5.39 21.76
CA MET A 209 11.91 5.56 21.79
C MET A 209 12.28 7.00 21.43
N ARG A 210 12.89 7.72 22.38
CA ARG A 210 13.50 9.03 22.10
C ARG A 210 14.98 8.86 21.79
N CYS A 211 15.40 9.43 20.66
CA CYS A 211 16.78 9.39 20.18
C CYS A 211 17.34 10.81 20.09
N VAL A 212 18.45 11.05 20.77
CA VAL A 212 19.20 12.32 20.71
C VAL A 212 20.61 12.05 20.18
N THR A 213 20.94 12.63 19.03
CA THR A 213 22.27 12.49 18.42
C THR A 213 23.35 13.31 19.12
N GLY A 214 22.97 14.36 19.86
CA GLY A 214 23.88 15.24 20.60
C GLY A 214 24.94 15.86 19.68
N GLY A 215 26.22 15.67 19.99
CA GLY A 215 27.33 16.17 19.18
C GLY A 215 27.51 15.47 17.83
N ARG A 216 27.03 14.22 17.69
CA ARG A 216 27.25 13.39 16.50
C ARG A 216 26.51 13.91 15.28
N THR A 217 27.19 14.05 14.14
CA THR A 217 26.53 14.35 12.85
C THR A 217 25.80 13.14 12.26
N TYR A 218 26.08 11.96 12.79
CA TYR A 218 25.52 10.70 12.33
C TYR A 218 25.36 9.71 13.49
N ALA A 219 24.22 9.02 13.52
CA ALA A 219 23.95 7.92 14.43
C ALA A 219 23.02 6.90 13.77
N VAL A 220 23.10 5.63 14.18
CA VAL A 220 22.28 4.55 13.63
C VAL A 220 21.83 3.60 14.71
N VAL A 221 20.57 3.18 14.65
CA VAL A 221 20.08 2.03 15.42
C VAL A 221 19.59 0.94 14.48
N LYS A 222 19.70 -0.32 14.91
CA LYS A 222 19.15 -1.47 14.22
C LYS A 222 18.23 -2.27 15.12
N HIS A 223 17.26 -2.97 14.54
CA HIS A 223 16.38 -3.89 15.25
C HIS A 223 16.13 -5.13 14.41
N ALA A 224 16.30 -6.31 15.00
CA ALA A 224 16.00 -7.58 14.35
C ALA A 224 14.53 -7.93 14.52
N VAL A 225 13.86 -8.26 13.43
CA VAL A 225 12.43 -8.58 13.40
C VAL A 225 12.24 -9.98 12.86
N GLU A 226 11.57 -10.82 13.65
CA GLU A 226 10.89 -12.00 13.13
C GLU A 226 9.62 -11.52 12.43
N ASN A 227 9.48 -11.79 11.13
CA ASN A 227 8.36 -11.29 10.35
C ASN A 227 7.07 -11.95 10.86
N PRO A 228 6.12 -11.18 11.41
CA PRO A 228 4.89 -11.74 11.98
C PRO A 228 3.88 -12.19 10.90
N ALA A 229 4.13 -11.87 9.62
CA ALA A 229 3.22 -12.21 8.54
C ALA A 229 3.92 -12.47 7.18
N PRO A 230 4.75 -13.52 7.07
CA PRO A 230 5.28 -13.96 5.79
C PRO A 230 4.15 -14.19 4.78
N GLY A 231 4.39 -13.84 3.51
CA GLY A 231 3.41 -13.88 2.43
C GLY A 231 2.39 -12.73 2.40
N ARG A 232 2.15 -12.04 3.52
CA ARG A 232 1.18 -10.92 3.62
C ARG A 232 1.80 -9.55 3.89
N ALA A 233 3.03 -9.53 4.40
CA ALA A 233 3.76 -8.29 4.68
C ALA A 233 4.03 -7.51 3.38
N SER A 234 3.61 -6.25 3.36
CA SER A 234 3.67 -5.34 2.21
C SER A 234 4.62 -4.16 2.42
N GLY A 235 4.95 -3.86 3.68
CA GLY A 235 5.80 -2.75 4.05
C GLY A 235 6.10 -2.66 5.53
N LEU A 236 6.81 -1.61 5.90
CA LEU A 236 7.04 -1.16 7.26
C LEU A 236 6.52 0.27 7.43
N LEU A 237 5.92 0.55 8.58
CA LEU A 237 5.52 1.87 9.00
C LEU A 237 6.42 2.33 10.15
N ILE A 238 6.82 3.59 10.11
CA ILE A 238 7.37 4.31 11.26
C ILE A 238 6.49 5.52 11.57
N ARG A 239 6.11 5.67 12.84
CA ARG A 239 5.43 6.87 13.35
C ARG A 239 6.40 7.69 14.18
N LEU A 240 6.49 8.99 13.89
CA LEU A 240 7.31 9.94 14.63
C LEU A 240 6.39 10.95 15.33
N ALA A 241 6.73 11.36 16.56
CA ALA A 241 5.96 12.33 17.35
C ALA A 241 6.03 13.78 16.81
N GLY A 242 6.87 14.01 15.81
CA GLY A 242 7.32 15.33 15.38
C GLY A 242 8.65 15.69 16.01
N ALA A 243 9.35 16.62 15.37
CA ALA A 243 10.71 17.01 15.75
C ALA A 243 10.84 18.54 15.77
N PRO A 244 10.15 19.23 16.68
CA PRO A 244 10.18 20.69 16.76
C PRO A 244 11.63 21.15 16.97
N GLY A 245 12.13 21.97 16.03
CA GLY A 245 13.52 22.46 16.04
C GLY A 245 14.49 21.70 15.12
N ASN A 246 14.18 20.48 14.68
CA ASN A 246 15.07 19.68 13.82
C ASN A 246 14.81 19.87 12.31
N ALA A 247 13.67 20.45 11.94
CA ALA A 247 13.16 20.50 10.56
C ALA A 247 14.06 21.24 9.55
N LYS A 248 15.16 21.86 9.99
CA LYS A 248 16.05 22.69 9.15
C LYS A 248 17.44 22.09 8.90
N SER A 249 17.82 20.96 9.50
CA SER A 249 19.23 20.51 9.44
C SER A 249 19.48 19.00 9.51
N GLY A 250 18.46 18.14 9.43
CA GLY A 250 18.69 16.70 9.44
C GLY A 250 17.64 15.83 8.74
N VAL A 251 18.05 14.61 8.43
CA VAL A 251 17.31 13.60 7.66
C VAL A 251 17.38 12.28 8.40
N ILE A 252 16.27 11.55 8.45
CA ILE A 252 16.21 10.17 8.88
C ILE A 252 16.19 9.28 7.64
N VAL A 253 17.05 8.28 7.58
CA VAL A 253 16.92 7.19 6.61
C VAL A 253 16.31 6.00 7.35
N PHE A 254 15.07 5.67 7.00
CA PHE A 254 14.37 4.48 7.51
C PHE A 254 14.47 3.38 6.47
N GLY A 255 15.16 2.29 6.79
CA GLY A 255 15.47 1.22 5.86
C GLY A 255 15.25 -0.17 6.42
N ALA A 256 15.21 -1.15 5.52
CA ALA A 256 15.14 -2.56 5.84
C ALA A 256 16.20 -3.34 5.08
N ARG A 257 16.85 -4.29 5.77
CA ARG A 257 17.91 -5.17 5.25
C ARG A 257 17.56 -6.63 5.49
N ARG A 258 18.08 -7.52 4.66
CA ARG A 258 17.97 -8.96 4.90
C ARG A 258 18.82 -9.38 6.09
N ASP A 259 20.06 -8.90 6.14
CA ASP A 259 21.03 -9.11 7.22
C ASP A 259 22.01 -7.91 7.31
N GLU A 260 22.85 -7.84 8.35
CA GLU A 260 23.71 -6.68 8.64
C GLU A 260 24.69 -6.34 7.52
N GLY A 261 25.26 -7.36 6.87
CA GLY A 261 26.21 -7.19 5.77
C GLY A 261 25.57 -6.84 4.41
N GLN A 262 24.25 -6.72 4.34
CA GLN A 262 23.53 -6.47 3.08
C GLN A 262 23.06 -5.01 2.97
N PRO A 263 22.94 -4.46 1.76
CA PRO A 263 22.36 -3.15 1.56
C PRO A 263 20.87 -3.13 1.95
N ASN A 264 20.31 -1.93 2.13
CA ASN A 264 18.87 -1.77 2.27
C ASN A 264 18.18 -2.27 0.99
N PHE A 265 17.27 -3.23 1.11
CA PHE A 265 16.43 -3.63 -0.02
C PHE A 265 15.26 -2.67 -0.22
N ALA A 266 14.96 -1.88 0.82
CA ALA A 266 14.00 -0.80 0.79
C ALA A 266 14.47 0.29 1.76
N GLU A 267 14.38 1.56 1.34
CA GLU A 267 14.56 2.71 2.23
C GLU A 267 13.69 3.91 1.86
N VAL A 268 13.45 4.77 2.84
CA VAL A 268 12.81 6.07 2.66
C VAL A 268 13.58 7.13 3.44
N GLN A 269 13.79 8.28 2.80
CA GLN A 269 14.34 9.47 3.45
C GLN A 269 13.21 10.32 4.01
N ILE A 270 13.33 10.67 5.28
CA ILE A 270 12.34 11.40 6.04
C ILE A 270 12.99 12.70 6.53
N VAL A 271 12.45 13.83 6.11
CA VAL A 271 12.70 15.12 6.76
C VAL A 271 11.65 15.26 7.87
N PRO A 272 12.02 15.16 9.15
CA PRO A 272 11.02 15.19 10.22
C PRO A 272 10.32 16.54 10.26
N ALA A 273 8.99 16.51 10.23
CA ALA A 273 8.19 17.71 10.40
C ALA A 273 8.13 18.12 11.87
N GLU A 274 7.70 19.36 12.14
CA GLU A 274 7.44 19.82 13.51
C GLU A 274 6.30 19.04 14.19
N LYS A 275 5.40 18.47 13.40
CA LYS A 275 4.25 17.69 13.86
C LYS A 275 4.49 16.20 13.64
N ALA A 276 3.73 15.39 14.37
CA ALA A 276 3.71 13.96 14.19
C ALA A 276 3.42 13.55 12.74
N GLY A 277 4.04 12.45 12.31
CA GLY A 277 3.96 11.96 10.94
C GLY A 277 4.16 10.46 10.85
N GLU A 278 3.46 9.85 9.91
CA GLU A 278 3.61 8.44 9.56
C GLU A 278 4.30 8.32 8.20
N TYR A 279 5.26 7.42 8.13
CA TYR A 279 6.04 7.16 6.93
C TYR A 279 6.04 5.66 6.66
N VAL A 280 5.82 5.31 5.40
CA VAL A 280 5.67 3.92 4.97
C VAL A 280 6.77 3.58 3.98
N LEU A 281 7.42 2.47 4.26
CA LEU A 281 8.41 1.82 3.44
C LEU A 281 7.77 0.59 2.79
N ASN A 282 7.46 0.66 1.49
CA ASN A 282 6.82 -0.45 0.77
C ASN A 282 7.86 -1.29 0.02
N SER A 283 7.77 -2.62 0.13
CA SER A 283 8.57 -3.52 -0.71
C SER A 283 7.95 -4.91 -0.78
N PRO A 284 7.86 -5.53 -1.98
CA PRO A 284 7.41 -6.91 -2.11
C PRO A 284 8.39 -7.92 -1.48
N GLU A 285 9.60 -7.50 -1.09
CA GLU A 285 10.54 -8.38 -0.41
C GLU A 285 10.06 -8.78 1.00
N PHE A 286 9.31 -7.92 1.71
CA PHE A 286 8.84 -8.23 3.06
C PHE A 286 8.02 -9.52 3.10
N ALA A 287 7.17 -9.77 2.09
CA ALA A 287 6.38 -11.00 2.00
C ALA A 287 7.23 -12.27 1.83
N LYS A 288 8.49 -12.15 1.40
CA LYS A 288 9.37 -13.29 1.07
C LYS A 288 10.36 -13.64 2.18
N LEU A 289 10.40 -12.85 3.25
CA LEU A 289 11.39 -12.96 4.30
C LEU A 289 10.74 -13.41 5.60
N ASP A 290 11.28 -14.45 6.24
CA ASP A 290 10.87 -14.86 7.59
C ASP A 290 11.43 -13.93 8.68
N ARG A 291 12.51 -13.21 8.36
CA ARG A 291 13.16 -12.24 9.24
C ARG A 291 13.82 -11.13 8.42
N PHE A 292 13.99 -9.97 9.03
CA PHE A 292 14.74 -8.85 8.46
C PHE A 292 15.27 -7.93 9.55
N LEU A 293 16.12 -6.98 9.18
CA LEU A 293 16.61 -5.92 10.05
C LEU A 293 15.99 -4.60 9.67
N ILE A 294 15.48 -3.88 10.66
CA ILE A 294 15.14 -2.47 10.56
C ILE A 294 16.40 -1.66 10.85
N VAL A 295 16.63 -0.62 10.06
CA VAL A 295 17.73 0.35 10.28
C VAL A 295 17.16 1.75 10.28
N ILE A 296 17.43 2.52 11.33
CA ILE A 296 17.09 3.94 11.43
C ILE A 296 18.39 4.72 11.55
N SER A 297 18.74 5.45 10.50
CA SER A 297 19.91 6.32 10.47
C SER A 297 19.50 7.78 10.64
N PHE A 298 20.17 8.49 11.52
CA PHE A 298 19.96 9.90 11.80
C PHE A 298 21.15 10.68 11.25
N HIS A 299 20.91 11.59 10.31
CA HIS A 299 21.92 12.44 9.70
C HIS A 299 21.62 13.90 10.03
N LYS A 300 22.61 14.66 10.48
CA LYS A 300 22.51 16.12 10.63
C LYS A 300 23.79 16.82 10.23
N THR A 301 23.64 18.07 9.78
CA THR A 301 24.79 18.93 9.46
C THR A 301 25.30 19.72 10.66
N ALA A 302 24.40 20.14 11.56
CA ALA A 302 24.72 20.93 12.76
C ALA A 302 23.60 20.83 13.81
N GLY A 303 23.88 21.29 15.03
CA GLY A 303 22.91 21.34 16.14
C GLY A 303 22.69 19.99 16.80
N GLN A 304 21.50 19.80 17.38
CA GLN A 304 21.04 18.53 17.97
C GLN A 304 19.93 17.96 17.08
N PHE A 305 19.88 16.63 16.96
CA PHE A 305 18.74 15.94 16.36
C PHE A 305 18.07 15.14 17.47
N ASP A 306 16.88 15.57 17.88
CA ASP A 306 16.03 14.98 18.93
C ASP A 306 14.70 14.50 18.35
N VAL A 307 14.53 13.19 18.21
CA VAL A 307 13.36 12.60 17.56
C VAL A 307 12.79 11.50 18.44
N THR A 308 11.47 11.47 18.57
CA THR A 308 10.77 10.36 19.20
C THR A 308 10.11 9.49 18.15
N VAL A 309 10.50 8.22 18.12
CA VAL A 309 9.86 7.14 17.37
C VAL A 309 8.76 6.56 18.25
N GLU A 310 7.51 6.77 17.86
CA GLU A 310 6.33 6.32 18.61
C GLU A 310 5.97 4.87 18.31
N GLU A 311 6.19 4.42 17.08
CA GLU A 311 5.79 3.09 16.63
C GLU A 311 6.63 2.66 15.43
N VAL A 312 6.98 1.37 15.40
CA VAL A 312 7.41 0.70 14.16
C VAL A 312 6.57 -0.56 13.98
N ALA A 313 5.93 -0.70 12.81
CA ALA A 313 4.99 -1.78 12.55
C ALA A 313 5.18 -2.38 11.15
N VAL A 314 4.98 -3.69 11.03
CA VAL A 314 4.83 -4.36 9.74
C VAL A 314 3.43 -4.10 9.22
N GLN A 315 3.33 -3.59 7.98
CA GLN A 315 2.08 -3.41 7.27
C GLN A 315 1.71 -4.66 6.49
N CYS A 316 0.57 -5.26 6.80
CA CYS A 316 0.07 -6.45 6.15
C CYS A 316 -1.18 -6.13 5.33
N LEU A 317 -1.22 -6.66 4.12
CA LEU A 317 -2.41 -6.64 3.27
C LEU A 317 -2.96 -8.08 3.20
N ARG A 318 -4.26 -8.23 3.40
CA ARG A 318 -4.95 -9.53 3.36
C ARG A 318 -5.31 -9.91 1.94
#